data_AF-A0A2R6RTY9-F1
#
_entry.id   AF-A0A2R6RTY9-F1
#
_cell.length_a   1.000
_cell.length_b   1.000
_cell.length_c   1.000
_cell.angle_alpha   90.00
_cell.angle_beta   90.00
_cell.angle_gamma   90.00
#
_symmetry.space_group_name_H-M   'P 1'
#
loop_
_entity.id
_entity.type
_entity.pdbx_description
1 polymer ?
#
loop_
_entity_poly.entity_id
_entity_poly.type
_entity_poly.pdbx_seq_one_letter_code
_entity_poly.pdbx_strand_id
1 'polypeptide(L)'
;MLGSPTLCNIEPEKDMAQDMEGDHKYELQDMKKNKKKQLGGIKTMPFILANEICDRFAATGSHANMITYLTKELNMPLVKASNTLTNFAGTASFTPLIGALIADSFAGRFWTILVASVIYELGLVSLTVSALLPQLHPPPCPAQENCKEASATQLWIIYLSLILTSLGIGGIRPCVVTFAADQFDMSKSKVESRSWNFFNWYYFCMGMASLTALTVVVYIQDNVGWGVGLAIPTIVMAFSIIVFLSGSPLYKKVKPGGSPLVRLTQVIVAAMKKRKEVAPHATDCLYKNRELDAAISSNGRLLHSDQFK
;
A
#
# COMPACT_ATOMS: atom_id res chain seq x y z
N MET A 1 -19.12 59.15 -7.57
CA MET A 1 -18.92 59.12 -6.11
C MET A 1 -18.41 57.74 -5.74
N LEU A 2 -17.26 57.69 -5.08
CA LEU A 2 -16.48 56.49 -4.77
C LEU A 2 -17.25 55.51 -3.86
N GLY A 3 -17.28 54.23 -4.22
CA GLY A 3 -17.67 53.13 -3.34
C GLY A 3 -16.41 52.45 -2.80
N SER A 4 -16.15 52.64 -1.50
CA SER A 4 -14.98 52.14 -0.76
C SER A 4 -14.84 50.60 -0.78
N PRO A 5 -13.60 50.07 -0.74
CA PRO A 5 -13.34 48.66 -0.50
C PRO A 5 -13.54 48.31 0.98
N THR A 6 -14.28 47.23 1.25
CA THR A 6 -14.48 46.64 2.58
C THR A 6 -13.14 46.18 3.17
N LEU A 7 -12.70 46.88 4.20
CA LEU A 7 -11.60 46.52 5.10
C LEU A 7 -11.93 45.23 5.87
N CYS A 8 -10.95 44.34 5.95
CA CYS A 8 -10.92 43.19 6.85
C CYS A 8 -10.57 43.72 8.25
N ASN A 9 -11.56 43.81 9.15
CA ASN A 9 -11.34 44.30 10.52
C ASN A 9 -10.86 43.18 11.45
N ILE A 10 -9.88 43.48 12.30
CA ILE A 10 -9.37 42.67 13.42
C ILE A 10 -9.40 43.57 14.67
N GLU A 11 -9.89 43.07 15.80
CA GLU A 11 -9.95 43.78 17.10
C GLU A 11 -9.25 42.94 18.19
N PRO A 12 -8.38 43.49 19.08
CA PRO A 12 -7.54 42.67 19.97
C PRO A 12 -7.82 42.80 21.49
N GLU A 13 -7.33 41.79 22.21
CA GLU A 13 -6.67 41.85 23.54
C GLU A 13 -7.52 42.05 24.82
N LYS A 14 -8.13 40.96 25.35
CA LYS A 14 -8.48 40.85 26.78
C LYS A 14 -8.54 39.43 27.38
N ASP A 15 -8.40 38.37 26.59
CA ASP A 15 -8.65 36.98 27.04
C ASP A 15 -7.39 36.22 27.55
N MET A 16 -6.18 36.78 27.41
CA MET A 16 -4.93 36.02 27.58
C MET A 16 -4.56 35.60 29.02
N ALA A 17 -5.14 36.21 30.05
CA ALA A 17 -4.74 35.94 31.45
C ALA A 17 -5.54 34.79 32.09
N GLN A 18 -6.79 34.55 31.67
CA GLN A 18 -7.62 33.46 32.19
C GLN A 18 -7.36 32.12 31.49
N ASP A 19 -6.84 32.15 30.26
CA ASP A 19 -6.47 30.94 29.50
C ASP A 19 -5.23 30.23 30.07
N MET A 20 -4.27 30.96 30.65
CA MET A 20 -3.02 30.36 31.17
C MET A 20 -3.22 29.48 32.44
N GLU A 21 -4.16 29.81 33.33
CA GLU A 21 -4.45 28.98 34.52
C GLU A 21 -5.33 27.77 34.18
N GLY A 22 -6.16 27.88 33.12
CA GLY A 22 -6.92 26.77 32.55
C GLY A 22 -6.00 25.75 31.89
N ASP A 23 -5.13 26.21 30.99
CA ASP A 23 -4.20 25.35 30.23
C ASP A 23 -3.27 24.55 31.15
N HIS A 24 -2.75 25.15 32.23
CA HIS A 24 -1.88 24.42 33.16
C HIS A 24 -2.59 23.29 33.91
N LYS A 25 -3.89 23.41 34.18
CA LYS A 25 -4.71 22.34 34.79
C LYS A 25 -5.09 21.27 33.77
N TYR A 26 -5.36 21.64 32.52
CA TYR A 26 -5.59 20.69 31.42
C TYR A 26 -4.34 19.87 31.10
N GLU A 27 -3.16 20.50 31.03
CA GLU A 27 -1.89 19.80 30.78
C GLU A 27 -1.54 18.81 31.90
N LEU A 28 -1.76 19.18 33.17
CA LEU A 28 -1.48 18.28 34.30
C LEU A 28 -2.44 17.07 34.35
N GLN A 29 -3.68 17.26 33.88
CA GLN A 29 -4.70 16.21 33.83
C GLN A 29 -4.50 15.27 32.64
N ASP A 30 -3.99 15.76 31.50
CA ASP A 30 -3.65 14.95 30.33
C ASP A 30 -2.35 14.14 30.55
N MET A 31 -1.39 14.72 31.28
CA MET A 31 -0.16 14.03 31.73
C MET A 31 -0.45 12.84 32.67
N LYS A 32 -1.46 12.93 33.55
CA LYS A 32 -1.87 11.83 34.43
C LYS A 32 -2.72 10.76 33.73
N LYS A 33 -3.37 11.07 32.60
CA LYS A 33 -4.21 10.13 31.82
C LYS A 33 -3.43 9.33 30.78
N ASN A 34 -2.21 9.76 30.42
CA ASN A 34 -1.37 9.14 29.38
C ASN A 34 -0.23 8.24 29.90
N LYS A 35 -0.49 7.32 30.84
CA LYS A 35 0.21 6.02 30.83
C LYS A 35 -0.34 5.14 29.68
N LYS A 36 -0.54 5.71 28.49
CA LYS A 36 -0.85 4.92 27.29
C LYS A 36 0.40 4.08 26.99
N LYS A 37 0.22 2.77 26.79
CA LYS A 37 1.26 1.91 26.19
C LYS A 37 1.88 2.69 25.03
N GLN A 38 3.20 2.91 25.05
CA GLN A 38 3.87 3.51 23.89
C GLN A 38 3.72 2.54 22.72
N LEU A 39 2.87 2.90 21.76
CA LEU A 39 2.63 2.16 20.52
C LEU A 39 3.70 2.54 19.49
N GLY A 40 4.12 1.59 18.67
CA GLY A 40 5.19 1.75 17.69
C GLY A 40 6.60 1.46 18.23
N GLY A 41 7.60 1.88 17.46
CA GLY A 41 9.02 1.67 17.74
C GLY A 41 9.58 0.36 17.19
N ILE A 42 10.87 0.12 17.45
CA ILE A 42 11.64 -1.01 16.87
C ILE A 42 10.97 -2.38 17.10
N LYS A 43 10.16 -2.54 18.16
CA LYS A 43 9.48 -3.80 18.49
C LYS A 43 8.45 -4.25 17.45
N THR A 44 7.89 -3.33 16.66
CA THR A 44 6.93 -3.67 15.60
C THR A 44 7.60 -4.13 14.33
N MET A 45 8.89 -3.82 14.18
CA MET A 45 9.62 -3.99 12.92
C MET A 45 9.75 -5.44 12.47
N PRO A 46 10.07 -6.41 13.34
CA PRO A 46 10.17 -7.81 12.92
C PRO A 46 8.87 -8.36 12.31
N PHE A 47 7.70 -7.94 12.83
CA PHE A 47 6.41 -8.39 12.33
C PHE A 47 6.11 -7.84 10.93
N ILE A 48 6.39 -6.56 10.71
CA ILE A 48 6.18 -5.91 9.41
C ILE A 48 7.17 -6.45 8.38
N LEU A 49 8.44 -6.60 8.76
CA LEU A 49 9.46 -7.16 7.88
C LEU A 49 9.21 -8.61 7.53
N ALA A 50 8.87 -9.45 8.51
CA ALA A 50 8.50 -10.84 8.25
C ALA A 50 7.36 -10.89 7.23
N ASN A 51 6.37 -10.01 7.39
CA ASN A 51 5.26 -9.96 6.46
C ASN A 51 5.68 -9.58 5.03
N GLU A 52 6.60 -8.63 4.91
CA GLU A 52 7.09 -8.17 3.60
C GLU A 52 8.00 -9.21 2.91
N ILE A 53 8.83 -9.91 3.68
CA ILE A 53 9.65 -11.02 3.19
C ILE A 53 8.75 -12.17 2.70
N CYS A 54 7.72 -12.53 3.46
CA CYS A 54 6.75 -13.55 3.07
C CYS A 54 5.92 -13.13 1.84
N ASP A 55 5.46 -11.88 1.79
CA ASP A 55 4.80 -11.31 0.60
C ASP A 55 5.70 -11.43 -0.64
N ARG A 56 6.98 -11.05 -0.50
CA ARG A 56 7.94 -11.12 -1.61
C ARG A 56 8.15 -12.55 -2.07
N PHE A 57 8.36 -13.48 -1.14
CA PHE A 57 8.51 -14.90 -1.43
C PHE A 57 7.27 -15.43 -2.17
N ALA A 58 6.08 -15.18 -1.64
CA ALA A 58 4.83 -15.68 -2.21
C ALA A 58 4.52 -15.08 -3.58
N ALA A 59 4.73 -13.77 -3.75
CA ALA A 59 4.48 -13.07 -5.00
C ALA A 59 5.43 -13.53 -6.10
N THR A 60 6.72 -13.66 -5.79
CA THR A 60 7.72 -14.16 -6.73
C THR A 60 7.47 -15.63 -7.04
N GLY A 61 7.23 -16.48 -6.04
CA GLY A 61 7.04 -17.92 -6.24
C GLY A 61 5.79 -18.26 -7.05
N SER A 62 4.70 -17.51 -6.87
CA SER A 62 3.45 -17.74 -7.60
C SER A 62 3.49 -17.22 -9.04
N HIS A 63 4.22 -16.12 -9.31
CA HIS A 63 4.25 -15.52 -10.65
C HIS A 63 5.39 -16.02 -11.54
N ALA A 64 6.54 -16.38 -10.97
CA ALA A 64 7.77 -16.59 -11.74
C ALA A 64 7.63 -17.62 -12.85
N ASN A 65 6.90 -18.72 -12.60
CA ASN A 65 6.70 -19.80 -13.55
C ASN A 65 5.27 -19.83 -14.14
N MET A 66 4.49 -18.76 -13.96
CA MET A 66 3.07 -18.76 -14.36
C MET A 66 2.88 -18.97 -15.87
N ILE A 67 3.83 -18.55 -16.70
CA ILE A 67 3.79 -18.80 -18.15
C ILE A 67 3.81 -20.29 -18.47
N THR A 68 4.61 -21.06 -17.73
CA THR A 68 4.69 -22.51 -17.85
C THR A 68 3.39 -23.16 -17.37
N TYR A 69 2.78 -22.65 -16.30
CA TYR A 69 1.47 -23.13 -15.85
C TYR A 69 0.39 -22.96 -16.93
N LEU A 70 0.27 -21.76 -17.49
CA LEU A 70 -0.73 -21.47 -18.52
C LEU A 70 -0.51 -22.30 -19.79
N THR A 71 0.73 -22.56 -20.17
CA THR A 71 1.05 -23.28 -21.41
C THR A 71 1.04 -24.79 -21.26
N LYS A 72 1.58 -25.34 -20.16
CA LYS A 72 1.69 -26.78 -19.92
C LYS A 72 0.46 -27.40 -19.25
N GLU A 73 -0.13 -26.71 -18.27
CA GLU A 73 -1.29 -27.27 -17.53
C GLU A 73 -2.62 -26.87 -18.15
N LEU A 74 -2.74 -25.63 -18.64
CA LEU A 74 -3.99 -25.15 -19.25
C LEU A 74 -4.02 -25.29 -20.78
N ASN A 75 -2.94 -25.82 -21.38
CA ASN A 75 -2.78 -26.00 -22.82
C ASN A 75 -3.03 -24.70 -23.62
N MET A 76 -2.74 -23.54 -23.03
CA MET A 76 -2.93 -22.24 -23.68
C MET A 76 -1.79 -21.99 -24.68
N PRO A 77 -2.07 -21.48 -25.89
CA PRO A 77 -1.03 -21.06 -26.82
C PRO A 77 -0.10 -20.01 -26.19
N LEU A 78 1.21 -20.14 -26.39
CA LEU A 78 2.24 -19.28 -25.78
C LEU A 78 1.95 -17.78 -25.98
N VAL A 79 1.54 -17.37 -27.17
CA VAL A 79 1.20 -15.97 -27.48
C VAL A 79 0.05 -15.46 -26.59
N LYS A 80 -0.98 -16.27 -26.41
CA LYS A 80 -2.15 -15.93 -25.59
C LYS A 80 -1.79 -15.90 -24.09
N ALA A 81 -0.96 -16.84 -23.63
CA ALA A 81 -0.45 -16.87 -22.26
C ALA A 81 0.42 -15.64 -21.94
N SER A 82 1.36 -15.29 -22.82
CA SER A 82 2.21 -14.10 -22.66
C SER A 82 1.42 -12.80 -22.65
N ASN A 83 0.43 -12.66 -23.55
CA ASN A 83 -0.46 -11.49 -23.57
C ASN A 83 -1.28 -11.39 -22.27
N THR A 84 -1.80 -12.53 -21.80
CA THR A 84 -2.54 -12.62 -20.53
C THR A 84 -1.67 -12.10 -19.37
N LEU A 85 -0.46 -12.62 -19.21
CA LEU A 85 0.45 -12.21 -18.13
C LEU A 85 0.88 -10.75 -18.23
N THR A 86 1.16 -10.27 -19.44
CA THR A 86 1.55 -8.87 -19.66
C THR A 86 0.40 -7.92 -19.34
N ASN A 87 -0.84 -8.26 -19.72
CA ASN A 87 -2.02 -7.47 -19.41
C ASN A 87 -2.30 -7.43 -17.90
N PHE A 88 -2.13 -8.55 -17.20
CA PHE A 88 -2.26 -8.58 -15.73
C PHE A 88 -1.13 -7.82 -15.03
N ALA A 89 0.11 -7.93 -15.49
CA ALA A 89 1.22 -7.14 -14.97
C ALA A 89 1.00 -5.62 -15.17
N GLY A 90 0.48 -5.23 -16.34
CA GLY A 90 0.06 -3.87 -16.62
C GLY A 90 -1.04 -3.41 -15.66
N THR A 91 -2.09 -4.21 -15.49
CA THR A 91 -3.20 -3.93 -14.55
C THR A 91 -2.68 -3.80 -13.12
N ALA A 92 -1.84 -4.74 -12.67
CA ALA A 92 -1.22 -4.74 -11.35
C ALA A 92 -0.40 -3.47 -11.10
N SER A 93 0.19 -2.86 -12.13
CA SER A 93 0.95 -1.61 -11.98
C SER A 93 0.06 -0.39 -11.65
N PHE A 94 -1.24 -0.43 -11.97
CA PHE A 94 -2.20 0.62 -11.62
C PHE A 94 -2.85 0.41 -10.24
N THR A 95 -2.94 -0.85 -9.79
CA THR A 95 -3.60 -1.18 -8.52
C THR A 95 -3.01 -0.46 -7.28
N PRO A 96 -1.68 -0.16 -7.19
CA PRO A 96 -1.13 0.68 -6.12
C PRO A 96 -1.74 2.06 -6.00
N LEU A 97 -2.10 2.69 -7.12
CA LEU A 97 -2.70 4.02 -7.11
C LEU A 97 -4.07 3.99 -6.42
N ILE A 98 -4.87 2.96 -6.71
CA ILE A 98 -6.17 2.74 -6.07
C ILE A 98 -5.97 2.40 -4.59
N GLY A 99 -5.04 1.49 -4.27
CA GLY A 99 -4.72 1.10 -2.90
C GLY A 99 -4.29 2.28 -2.02
N ALA A 100 -3.38 3.11 -2.53
CA ALA A 100 -2.92 4.32 -1.85
C ALA A 100 -4.06 5.33 -1.63
N LEU A 101 -4.92 5.54 -2.64
CA LEU A 101 -6.07 6.44 -2.51
C LEU A 101 -7.02 5.98 -1.39
N ILE A 102 -7.32 4.68 -1.32
CA ILE A 102 -8.18 4.10 -0.28
C ILE A 102 -7.55 4.25 1.11
N ALA A 103 -6.24 3.97 1.22
CA ALA A 103 -5.50 4.08 2.47
C ALA A 103 -5.46 5.50 3.02
N ASP A 104 -5.18 6.47 2.15
CA ASP A 104 -5.00 7.86 2.55
C ASP A 104 -6.34 8.60 2.74
N SER A 105 -7.43 8.13 2.13
CA SER A 105 -8.73 8.83 2.16
C SER A 105 -9.75 8.24 3.15
N PHE A 106 -9.80 6.92 3.34
CA PHE A 106 -10.91 6.26 4.05
C PHE A 106 -10.47 5.35 5.20
N ALA A 107 -9.69 4.31 4.89
CA ALA A 107 -9.50 3.18 5.81
C ALA A 107 -8.28 3.35 6.73
N GLY A 108 -7.27 4.09 6.28
CA GLY A 108 -5.95 4.13 6.92
C GLY A 108 -5.06 2.98 6.46
N ARG A 109 -3.75 3.15 6.62
CA ARG A 109 -2.73 2.23 6.10
C ARG A 109 -2.87 0.81 6.67
N PHE A 110 -3.06 0.68 7.99
CA PHE A 110 -3.20 -0.63 8.65
C PHE A 110 -4.37 -1.45 8.11
N TRP A 111 -5.57 -0.86 8.03
CA TRP A 111 -6.77 -1.56 7.55
C TRP A 111 -6.68 -1.88 6.06
N THR A 112 -6.08 -0.99 5.27
CA THR A 112 -5.87 -1.23 3.84
C THR A 112 -4.94 -2.41 3.61
N ILE A 113 -3.81 -2.47 4.34
CA ILE A 113 -2.90 -3.62 4.28
C ILE A 113 -3.65 -4.90 4.65
N LEU A 114 -4.40 -4.90 5.75
CA LEU A 114 -5.11 -6.11 6.21
C LEU A 114 -6.14 -6.61 5.18
N VAL A 115 -7.01 -5.72 4.69
CA VAL A 115 -8.03 -6.09 3.70
C VAL A 115 -7.36 -6.54 2.39
N ALA A 116 -6.32 -5.83 1.95
CA ALA A 116 -5.58 -6.19 0.74
C ALA A 116 -4.86 -7.53 0.89
N SER A 117 -4.31 -7.86 2.07
CA SER A 117 -3.74 -9.17 2.35
C SER A 117 -4.78 -10.29 2.31
N VAL A 118 -6.00 -10.06 2.80
CA VAL A 118 -7.08 -11.05 2.68
C VAL A 118 -7.48 -11.25 1.21
N ILE A 119 -7.60 -10.16 0.43
CA ILE A 119 -7.89 -10.24 -1.02
C ILE A 119 -6.78 -10.99 -1.76
N TYR A 120 -5.52 -10.72 -1.41
CA TYR A 120 -4.37 -11.42 -1.97
C TYR A 120 -4.42 -12.91 -1.64
N GLU A 121 -4.67 -13.26 -0.38
CA GLU A 121 -4.79 -14.65 0.07
C GLU A 121 -5.92 -15.39 -0.67
N LEU A 122 -7.07 -14.76 -0.87
CA LEU A 122 -8.16 -15.34 -1.68
C LEU A 122 -7.73 -15.59 -3.13
N GLY A 123 -6.91 -14.70 -3.70
CA GLY A 123 -6.30 -14.89 -5.02
C GLY A 123 -5.39 -16.11 -5.06
N LEU A 124 -4.48 -16.23 -4.10
CA LEU A 124 -3.55 -17.36 -3.98
C LEU A 124 -4.29 -18.68 -3.73
N VAL A 125 -5.25 -18.71 -2.82
CA VAL A 125 -6.08 -19.90 -2.56
C VAL A 125 -6.84 -20.31 -3.81
N SER A 126 -7.47 -19.37 -4.52
CA SER A 126 -8.18 -19.68 -5.77
C SER A 126 -7.24 -20.28 -6.82
N LEU A 127 -6.02 -19.74 -6.94
CA LEU A 127 -5.00 -20.26 -7.84
C LEU A 127 -4.53 -21.66 -7.42
N THR A 128 -4.25 -21.89 -6.14
CA THR A 128 -3.86 -23.21 -5.62
C THR A 128 -4.97 -24.24 -5.80
N VAL A 129 -6.22 -23.88 -5.50
CA VAL A 129 -7.38 -24.76 -5.68
C VAL A 129 -7.58 -25.12 -7.14
N SER A 130 -7.37 -24.16 -8.06
CA SER A 130 -7.40 -24.44 -9.50
C SER A 130 -6.37 -25.49 -9.91
N ALA A 131 -5.20 -25.51 -9.26
CA ALA A 131 -4.13 -26.45 -9.53
C ALA A 131 -4.30 -27.82 -8.86
N LEU A 132 -5.09 -27.89 -7.77
CA LEU A 132 -5.31 -29.13 -7.01
C LEU A 132 -6.53 -29.91 -7.48
N LEU A 133 -7.57 -29.23 -8.00
CA LEU A 133 -8.82 -29.88 -8.40
C LEU A 133 -8.74 -30.35 -9.86
N PRO A 134 -8.78 -31.68 -10.14
CA PRO A 134 -8.71 -32.19 -11.51
C PRO A 134 -9.86 -31.73 -12.40
N GLN A 135 -11.00 -31.35 -11.82
CA GLN A 135 -12.15 -30.82 -12.54
C GLN A 135 -11.91 -29.40 -13.10
N LEU A 136 -10.94 -28.68 -12.53
CA LEU A 136 -10.57 -27.32 -12.93
C LEU A 136 -9.42 -27.29 -13.93
N HIS A 137 -8.93 -28.45 -14.35
CA HIS A 137 -7.90 -28.61 -15.37
C HIS A 137 -8.42 -29.30 -16.63
N PRO A 138 -7.84 -28.98 -17.81
CA PRO A 138 -8.06 -29.79 -18.99
C PRO A 138 -7.45 -31.20 -18.78
N PRO A 139 -7.90 -32.20 -19.56
CA PRO A 139 -7.32 -33.53 -19.47
C PRO A 139 -5.81 -33.50 -19.78
N PRO A 140 -5.00 -34.36 -19.12
CA PRO A 140 -3.56 -34.38 -19.32
C PRO A 140 -3.22 -34.63 -20.79
N CYS A 141 -2.29 -33.84 -21.33
CA CYS A 141 -1.87 -33.91 -22.72
C CYS A 141 -0.36 -34.21 -22.84
N PRO A 142 0.04 -35.50 -22.81
CA PRO A 142 1.46 -35.90 -22.70
C PRO A 142 2.30 -35.50 -23.92
N ALA A 143 1.70 -35.46 -25.10
CA ALA A 143 2.40 -35.18 -26.36
C ALA A 143 2.49 -33.68 -26.70
N GLN A 144 1.79 -32.80 -25.98
CA GLN A 144 1.57 -31.39 -26.35
C GLN A 144 1.10 -31.13 -27.80
N GLU A 145 0.64 -32.17 -28.50
CA GLU A 145 0.10 -32.07 -29.86
C GLU A 145 -1.42 -32.18 -29.82
N ASN A 146 -2.12 -31.23 -30.46
CA ASN A 146 -3.59 -31.18 -30.54
C ASN A 146 -4.32 -31.25 -29.18
N CYS A 147 -3.76 -30.64 -28.13
CA CYS A 147 -4.36 -30.61 -26.81
C CYS A 147 -5.66 -29.78 -26.79
N LYS A 148 -6.62 -30.22 -25.98
CA LYS A 148 -7.80 -29.41 -25.67
C LYS A 148 -7.40 -28.29 -24.70
N GLU A 149 -7.56 -27.05 -25.14
CA GLU A 149 -7.39 -25.87 -24.28
C GLU A 149 -8.39 -25.93 -23.10
N ALA A 150 -8.00 -25.34 -21.97
CA ALA A 150 -8.86 -25.17 -20.81
C ALA A 150 -10.23 -24.56 -21.20
N SER A 151 -11.30 -25.06 -20.56
CA SER A 151 -12.65 -24.54 -20.75
C SER A 151 -12.75 -23.08 -20.34
N ALA A 152 -13.72 -22.34 -20.90
CA ALA A 152 -13.97 -20.94 -20.53
C ALA A 152 -14.18 -20.75 -19.02
N THR A 153 -14.82 -21.70 -18.34
CA THR A 153 -15.04 -21.68 -16.89
C THR A 153 -13.73 -21.85 -16.10
N GLN A 154 -12.83 -22.73 -16.56
CA GLN A 154 -11.52 -22.96 -15.96
C GLN A 154 -10.63 -21.72 -16.11
N LEU A 155 -10.63 -21.12 -17.31
CA LEU A 155 -9.91 -19.87 -17.58
C LEU A 155 -10.42 -18.70 -16.74
N TRP A 156 -11.74 -18.59 -16.54
CA TRP A 156 -12.32 -17.53 -15.72
C TRP A 156 -11.86 -17.58 -14.27
N ILE A 157 -11.74 -18.78 -13.69
CA ILE A 157 -11.24 -18.97 -12.32
C ILE A 157 -9.79 -18.49 -12.21
N ILE A 158 -8.96 -18.81 -13.21
CA ILE A 158 -7.58 -18.34 -13.26
C ILE A 158 -7.51 -16.82 -13.39
N TYR A 159 -8.29 -16.23 -14.30
CA TYR A 159 -8.34 -14.77 -14.45
C TYR A 159 -8.80 -14.07 -13.17
N LEU A 160 -9.82 -14.60 -12.50
CA LEU A 160 -10.26 -14.08 -11.21
C LEU A 160 -9.14 -14.16 -10.16
N SER A 161 -8.42 -15.29 -10.09
CA SER A 161 -7.29 -15.45 -9.16
C SER A 161 -6.16 -14.45 -9.41
N LEU A 162 -5.83 -14.19 -10.68
CA LEU A 162 -4.81 -13.21 -11.09
C LEU A 162 -5.25 -11.76 -10.79
N ILE A 163 -6.53 -11.43 -10.98
CA ILE A 163 -7.08 -10.11 -10.63
C ILE A 163 -7.04 -9.90 -9.12
N LEU A 164 -7.53 -10.86 -8.34
CA LEU A 164 -7.53 -10.79 -6.87
C LEU A 164 -6.10 -10.63 -6.33
N THR A 165 -5.18 -11.43 -6.86
CA THR A 165 -3.76 -11.33 -6.53
C THR A 165 -3.19 -9.94 -6.85
N SER A 166 -3.47 -9.42 -8.04
CA SER A 166 -3.02 -8.09 -8.47
C SER A 166 -3.57 -6.99 -7.56
N LEU A 167 -4.87 -7.02 -7.26
CA LEU A 167 -5.53 -6.06 -6.37
C LEU A 167 -4.96 -6.10 -4.95
N GLY A 168 -4.73 -7.30 -4.41
CA GLY A 168 -4.18 -7.49 -3.08
C GLY A 168 -2.74 -6.97 -2.97
N ILE A 169 -1.86 -7.34 -3.90
CA ILE A 169 -0.48 -6.83 -3.96
C ILE A 169 -0.47 -5.30 -4.11
N GLY A 170 -1.36 -4.77 -4.95
CA GLY A 170 -1.56 -3.33 -5.16
C GLY A 170 -1.97 -2.58 -3.90
N GLY A 171 -2.79 -3.17 -3.03
CA GLY A 171 -3.17 -2.54 -1.76
C GLY A 171 -2.06 -2.55 -0.71
N ILE A 172 -1.24 -3.60 -0.69
CA ILE A 172 -0.20 -3.81 0.34
C ILE A 172 1.02 -2.92 0.09
N ARG A 173 1.61 -3.00 -1.11
CA ARG A 173 2.92 -2.39 -1.42
C ARG A 173 3.03 -0.87 -1.20
N PRO A 174 2.07 -0.02 -1.60
CA PRO A 174 2.17 1.42 -1.34
C PRO A 174 2.01 1.77 0.15
N CYS A 175 1.39 0.88 0.92
CA CYS A 175 1.04 1.13 2.31
C CYS A 175 2.07 0.55 3.31
N VAL A 176 2.74 -0.56 2.99
CA VAL A 176 3.57 -1.29 3.97
C VAL A 176 4.80 -0.49 4.40
N VAL A 177 5.52 0.13 3.47
CA VAL A 177 6.74 0.92 3.76
C VAL A 177 6.37 2.19 4.52
N THR A 178 5.29 2.85 4.12
CA THR A 178 4.81 4.07 4.79
C THR A 178 4.27 3.75 6.18
N PHE A 179 3.61 2.61 6.35
CA PHE A 179 3.19 2.10 7.66
C PHE A 179 4.37 1.74 8.57
N ALA A 180 5.44 1.15 8.02
CA ALA A 180 6.69 0.89 8.75
C ALA A 180 7.34 2.20 9.22
N ALA A 181 7.42 3.20 8.34
CA ALA A 181 7.94 4.52 8.67
C ALA A 181 7.15 5.21 9.78
N ASP A 182 5.81 5.08 9.79
CA ASP A 182 4.95 5.63 10.84
C ASP A 182 5.24 5.07 12.24
N GLN A 183 5.91 3.91 12.33
CA GLN A 183 6.28 3.31 13.61
C GLN A 183 7.48 4.01 14.25
N PHE A 184 8.27 4.76 13.49
CA PHE A 184 9.47 5.45 13.98
C PHE A 184 9.23 6.95 14.10
N ASP A 185 9.80 7.52 15.16
CA ASP A 185 9.92 8.96 15.29
C ASP A 185 11.28 9.38 14.71
N MET A 186 11.26 9.91 13.48
CA MET A 186 12.45 10.29 12.71
C MET A 186 13.19 11.49 13.30
N SER A 187 12.68 12.14 14.35
CA SER A 187 13.30 13.29 15.02
C SER A 187 14.59 12.96 15.79
N LYS A 188 14.90 11.68 16.07
CA LYS A 188 16.01 11.29 16.95
C LYS A 188 17.27 10.92 16.18
N SER A 189 18.34 11.73 16.30
CA SER A 189 19.64 11.56 15.62
C SER A 189 20.32 10.18 15.78
N LYS A 190 20.11 9.48 16.91
CA LYS A 190 20.62 8.10 17.12
C LYS A 190 19.98 7.05 16.21
N VAL A 191 18.88 7.37 15.53
CA VAL A 191 18.16 6.44 14.63
C VAL A 191 18.84 6.35 13.26
N GLU A 192 19.53 7.41 12.81
CA GLU A 192 20.02 7.53 11.43
C GLU A 192 21.10 6.49 11.07
N SER A 193 22.12 6.31 11.91
CA SER A 193 23.17 5.29 11.68
C SER A 193 22.64 3.85 11.74
N ARG A 194 21.67 3.56 12.63
CA ARG A 194 21.06 2.23 12.75
C ARG A 194 20.09 1.92 11.60
N SER A 195 19.51 2.96 11.00
CA SER A 195 18.61 2.89 9.86
C SER A 195 19.29 2.34 8.60
N TRP A 196 20.51 2.80 8.30
CA TRP A 196 21.28 2.34 7.13
C TRP A 196 21.57 0.83 7.14
N ASN A 197 22.03 0.30 8.27
CA ASN A 197 22.31 -1.14 8.38
C ASN A 197 21.02 -1.98 8.31
N PHE A 198 19.91 -1.43 8.82
CA PHE A 198 18.59 -2.04 8.73
C PHE A 198 18.09 -2.15 7.28
N PHE A 199 18.20 -1.07 6.49
CA PHE A 199 17.81 -1.10 5.07
C PHE A 199 18.65 -2.06 4.25
N ASN A 200 19.97 -2.11 4.47
CA ASN A 200 20.84 -3.07 3.80
C ASN A 200 20.43 -4.52 4.09
N TRP A 201 20.19 -4.85 5.37
CA TRP A 201 19.73 -6.17 5.76
C TRP A 201 18.33 -6.50 5.20
N TYR A 202 17.43 -5.53 5.20
CA TYR A 202 16.11 -5.64 4.58
C TYR A 202 16.19 -6.02 3.09
N TYR A 203 16.97 -5.27 2.30
CA TYR A 203 17.12 -5.56 0.87
C TYR A 203 17.81 -6.91 0.62
N PHE A 204 18.78 -7.28 1.47
CA PHE A 204 19.40 -8.60 1.43
C PHE A 204 18.37 -9.72 1.67
N CYS A 205 17.53 -9.61 2.70
CA CYS A 205 16.47 -10.59 2.98
C CYS A 205 15.43 -10.67 1.85
N MET A 206 15.05 -9.54 1.25
CA MET A 206 14.14 -9.50 0.10
C MET A 206 14.74 -10.19 -1.14
N GLY A 207 16.04 -10.01 -1.35
CA GLY A 207 16.81 -10.71 -2.39
C GLY A 207 16.82 -12.22 -2.16
N MET A 208 17.14 -12.66 -0.93
CA MET A 208 17.12 -14.07 -0.55
C MET A 208 15.73 -14.70 -0.70
N ALA A 209 14.67 -14.03 -0.27
CA ALA A 209 13.29 -14.49 -0.45
C ALA A 209 12.95 -14.70 -1.93
N SER A 210 13.35 -13.74 -2.78
CA SER A 210 13.15 -13.85 -4.23
C SER A 210 13.96 -15.01 -4.83
N LEU A 211 15.22 -15.16 -4.42
CA LEU A 211 16.10 -16.24 -4.90
C LEU A 211 15.56 -17.62 -4.50
N THR A 212 15.16 -17.80 -3.25
CA THR A 212 14.57 -19.06 -2.77
C THR A 212 13.26 -19.36 -3.50
N ALA A 213 12.42 -18.35 -3.75
CA ALA A 213 11.21 -18.54 -4.54
C ALA A 213 11.52 -18.97 -6.00
N LEU A 214 12.44 -18.30 -6.67
CA LEU A 214 12.83 -18.61 -8.05
C LEU A 214 13.52 -19.97 -8.22
N THR A 215 14.10 -20.51 -7.16
CA THR A 215 14.83 -21.79 -7.20
C THR A 215 13.96 -22.92 -6.65
N VAL A 216 13.61 -22.86 -5.36
CA VAL A 216 12.90 -23.94 -4.67
C VAL A 216 11.46 -24.06 -5.14
N VAL A 217 10.70 -22.96 -5.18
CA VAL A 217 9.28 -23.01 -5.54
C VAL A 217 9.11 -23.40 -7.00
N VAL A 218 9.90 -22.79 -7.91
CA VAL A 218 9.89 -23.13 -9.34
C VAL A 218 10.30 -24.60 -9.56
N TYR A 219 11.33 -25.08 -8.86
CA TYR A 219 11.71 -26.50 -8.95
C TYR A 219 10.57 -27.44 -8.54
N ILE A 220 9.86 -27.12 -7.44
CA ILE A 220 8.71 -27.91 -6.99
C ILE A 220 7.57 -27.85 -8.01
N GLN A 221 7.28 -26.68 -8.58
CA GLN A 221 6.26 -26.51 -9.62
C GLN A 221 6.55 -27.39 -10.84
N ASP A 222 7.79 -27.42 -11.32
CA ASP A 222 8.17 -28.16 -12.53
C ASP A 222 8.39 -29.67 -12.31
N ASN A 223 8.86 -30.10 -11.13
CA ASN A 223 9.31 -31.49 -10.91
C ASN A 223 8.43 -32.30 -9.95
N VAL A 224 7.70 -31.65 -9.04
CA VAL A 224 6.84 -32.33 -8.05
C VAL A 224 5.37 -32.15 -8.41
N GLY A 225 4.99 -30.94 -8.83
CA GLY A 225 3.67 -30.61 -9.34
C GLY A 225 3.16 -29.25 -8.88
N TRP A 226 2.25 -28.71 -9.68
CA TRP A 226 1.70 -27.36 -9.51
C TRP A 226 0.88 -27.17 -8.23
N GLY A 227 0.11 -28.19 -7.82
CA GLY A 227 -0.68 -28.12 -6.60
C GLY A 227 0.17 -27.82 -5.36
N VAL A 228 1.26 -28.58 -5.16
CA VAL A 228 2.19 -28.36 -4.04
C VAL A 228 3.01 -27.07 -4.24
N GLY A 229 3.48 -26.84 -5.46
CA GLY A 229 4.28 -25.66 -5.80
C GLY A 229 3.54 -24.34 -5.58
N LEU A 230 2.22 -24.30 -5.78
CA LEU A 230 1.40 -23.12 -5.49
C LEU A 230 0.88 -23.10 -4.04
N ALA A 231 0.72 -24.25 -3.38
CA ALA A 231 0.30 -24.29 -1.98
C ALA A 231 1.35 -23.71 -1.02
N ILE A 232 2.64 -23.88 -1.31
CA ILE A 232 3.73 -23.36 -0.46
C ILE A 232 3.67 -21.81 -0.34
N PRO A 233 3.66 -21.03 -1.43
CA PRO A 233 3.40 -19.58 -1.39
C PRO A 233 2.16 -19.18 -0.60
N THR A 234 1.04 -19.89 -0.82
CA THR A 234 -0.24 -19.62 -0.15
C THR A 234 -0.15 -19.81 1.35
N ILE A 235 0.42 -20.92 1.83
CA ILE A 235 0.57 -21.18 3.27
C ILE A 235 1.52 -20.16 3.92
N VAL A 236 2.61 -19.81 3.24
CA VAL A 236 3.56 -18.80 3.74
C VAL A 236 2.89 -17.43 3.86
N MET A 237 2.05 -17.06 2.89
CA MET A 237 1.28 -15.82 2.93
C MET A 237 0.20 -15.85 4.03
N ALA A 238 -0.54 -16.95 4.19
CA ALA A 238 -1.49 -17.11 5.29
C ALA A 238 -0.82 -16.93 6.67
N PHE A 239 0.35 -17.55 6.86
CA PHE A 239 1.15 -17.40 8.07
C PHE A 239 1.60 -15.95 8.29
N SER A 240 2.02 -15.29 7.21
CA SER A 240 2.39 -13.86 7.20
C SER A 240 1.28 -12.97 7.75
N ILE A 241 0.04 -13.20 7.32
CA ILE A 241 -1.14 -12.44 7.77
C ILE A 241 -1.37 -12.62 9.28
N ILE A 242 -1.23 -13.86 9.78
CA ILE A 242 -1.37 -14.17 11.21
C ILE A 242 -0.29 -13.45 12.02
N VAL A 243 0.96 -13.50 11.57
CA VAL A 243 2.09 -12.78 12.20
C VAL A 243 1.84 -11.28 12.20
N PHE A 244 1.41 -10.70 11.07
CA PHE A 244 1.09 -9.28 10.98
C PHE A 244 -0.03 -8.89 11.95
N LEU A 245 -1.09 -9.68 12.05
CA LEU A 245 -2.20 -9.47 12.99
C LEU A 245 -1.78 -9.60 14.45
N SER A 246 -0.88 -10.54 14.77
CA SER A 246 -0.36 -10.71 16.14
C SER A 246 0.39 -9.47 16.63
N GLY A 247 0.99 -8.69 15.72
CA GLY A 247 1.62 -7.40 15.99
C GLY A 247 0.65 -6.22 16.12
N SER A 248 -0.64 -6.38 15.78
CA SER A 248 -1.66 -5.32 15.83
C SER A 248 -1.75 -4.50 17.13
N PRO A 249 -1.64 -5.09 18.35
CA PRO A 249 -1.68 -4.33 19.59
C PRO A 249 -0.41 -3.49 19.84
N LEU A 250 0.66 -3.72 19.09
CA LEU A 250 1.93 -2.98 19.20
C LEU A 250 2.00 -1.82 18.21
N TYR A 251 1.23 -1.84 17.12
CA TYR A 251 1.31 -0.85 16.05
C TYR A 251 0.71 0.51 16.41
N LYS A 252 1.40 1.57 15.99
CA LYS A 252 0.86 2.92 15.92
C LYS A 252 0.02 3.05 14.64
N LYS A 253 -1.28 3.22 14.80
CA LYS A 253 -2.25 3.35 13.70
C LYS A 253 -2.55 4.83 13.46
N VAL A 254 -1.94 5.40 12.42
CA VAL A 254 -2.12 6.80 12.03
C VAL A 254 -3.46 6.97 11.31
N LYS A 255 -4.20 8.05 11.63
CA LYS A 255 -5.46 8.38 10.96
C LYS A 255 -5.19 8.87 9.53
N PRO A 256 -6.09 8.62 8.57
CA PRO A 256 -5.91 9.10 7.19
C PRO A 256 -5.87 10.63 7.14
N GLY A 257 -4.86 11.19 6.46
CA GLY A 257 -4.66 12.64 6.33
C GLY A 257 -5.27 13.25 5.05
N GLY A 258 -5.98 12.44 4.25
CA GLY A 258 -6.48 12.77 2.92
C GLY A 258 -5.47 12.45 1.81
N SER A 259 -5.96 12.02 0.65
CA SER A 259 -5.09 11.65 -0.48
C SER A 259 -4.51 12.89 -1.19
N PRO A 260 -3.19 12.92 -1.45
CA PRO A 260 -2.57 13.95 -2.29
C PRO A 260 -3.16 14.03 -3.70
N LEU A 261 -3.63 12.90 -4.27
CA LEU A 261 -4.25 12.87 -5.59
C LEU A 261 -5.55 13.66 -5.62
N VAL A 262 -6.39 13.52 -4.57
CA VAL A 262 -7.65 14.29 -4.46
C VAL A 262 -7.36 15.79 -4.41
N ARG A 263 -6.33 16.19 -3.66
CA ARG A 263 -5.90 17.60 -3.60
C ARG A 263 -5.39 18.10 -4.94
N LEU A 264 -4.58 17.31 -5.64
CA LEU A 264 -4.12 17.65 -6.98
C LEU A 264 -5.30 17.85 -7.95
N THR A 265 -6.27 16.94 -7.94
CA THR A 265 -7.48 17.07 -8.76
C THR A 265 -8.29 18.31 -8.38
N GLN A 266 -8.43 18.62 -7.09
CA GLN A 266 -9.10 19.85 -6.63
C GLN A 266 -8.41 21.11 -7.16
N VAL A 267 -7.07 21.16 -7.14
CA VAL A 267 -6.30 22.30 -7.67
C VAL A 267 -6.47 22.42 -9.18
N ILE A 268 -6.39 21.31 -9.94
CA ILE A 268 -6.60 21.31 -11.40
C ILE A 268 -8.01 21.81 -11.74
N VAL A 269 -9.04 21.27 -11.08
CA VAL A 269 -10.44 21.68 -11.32
C VAL A 269 -10.65 23.14 -10.94
N ALA A 270 -10.10 23.59 -9.81
CA ALA A 270 -10.18 24.99 -9.39
C ALA A 270 -9.47 25.92 -10.38
N ALA A 271 -8.29 25.56 -10.87
CA ALA A 271 -7.53 26.32 -11.86
C ALA A 271 -8.30 26.43 -13.19
N MET A 272 -8.86 25.32 -13.69
CA MET A 272 -9.67 25.32 -14.90
C MET A 272 -10.93 26.18 -14.76
N LYS A 273 -11.61 26.11 -13.61
CA LYS A 273 -12.82 26.89 -13.33
C LYS A 273 -12.53 28.39 -13.17
N LYS A 274 -11.42 28.73 -12.52
CA LYS A 274 -11.00 30.12 -12.24
C LYS A 274 -10.05 30.69 -13.29
N ARG A 275 -9.88 30.05 -14.45
CA ARG A 275 -8.92 30.48 -15.49
C ARG A 275 -9.18 31.87 -16.07
N LYS A 276 -10.38 32.42 -15.86
CA LYS A 276 -10.79 33.76 -16.34
C LYS A 276 -10.83 34.81 -15.23
N GLU A 277 -10.55 34.42 -13.99
CA GLU A 277 -10.55 35.31 -12.84
C GLU A 277 -9.22 36.06 -12.74
N VAL A 278 -9.27 37.34 -12.38
CA VAL A 278 -8.07 38.17 -12.18
C VAL A 278 -7.46 37.82 -10.82
N ALA A 279 -6.15 37.55 -10.79
CA ALA A 279 -5.45 37.23 -9.55
C ALA A 279 -5.50 38.43 -8.57
N PRO A 280 -5.82 38.22 -7.29
CA PRO A 280 -5.85 39.30 -6.30
C PRO A 280 -4.44 39.87 -6.06
N HIS A 281 -4.33 41.20 -5.97
CA HIS A 281 -3.05 41.91 -5.78
C HIS A 281 -2.43 41.72 -4.38
N ALA A 282 -3.22 41.40 -3.36
CA ALA A 282 -2.75 41.20 -1.99
C ALA A 282 -2.54 39.70 -1.68
N THR A 283 -1.33 39.35 -1.22
CA THR A 283 -0.93 37.98 -0.81
C THR A 283 -1.73 37.45 0.38
N ASP A 284 -2.33 38.32 1.18
CA ASP A 284 -3.19 37.93 2.31
C ASP A 284 -4.58 37.45 1.90
N CYS A 285 -5.01 37.70 0.66
CA CYS A 285 -6.26 37.19 0.09
C CYS A 285 -6.11 35.78 -0.51
N LEU A 286 -4.90 35.21 -0.50
CA LEU A 286 -4.66 33.85 -0.97
C LEU A 286 -5.10 32.82 0.07
N TYR A 287 -5.53 31.64 -0.42
CA TYR A 287 -6.00 30.55 0.44
C TYR A 287 -4.92 30.14 1.45
N LYS A 288 -5.22 30.29 2.75
CA LYS A 288 -4.38 29.83 3.87
C LYS A 288 -5.26 28.98 4.80
N ASN A 289 -5.01 27.68 4.91
CA ASN A 289 -5.75 26.82 5.83
C ASN A 289 -4.81 26.05 6.75
N ARG A 290 -4.61 26.58 7.96
CA ARG A 290 -3.67 26.03 8.95
C ARG A 290 -3.98 24.58 9.35
N GLU A 291 -5.25 24.20 9.39
CA GLU A 291 -5.66 22.86 9.81
C GLU A 291 -5.46 21.82 8.70
N LEU A 292 -5.82 22.15 7.45
CA LEU A 292 -5.60 21.26 6.31
C LEU A 292 -4.11 21.14 5.92
N ASP A 293 -3.32 22.20 6.13
CA ASP A 293 -1.90 22.24 5.76
C ASP A 293 -1.00 21.57 6.82
N ALA A 294 -1.47 21.43 8.07
CA ALA A 294 -0.70 20.88 9.18
C ALA A 294 -0.23 19.43 8.93
N ALA A 295 -1.04 18.62 8.24
CA ALA A 295 -0.68 17.24 7.88
C ALA A 295 0.34 17.14 6.73
N ILE A 296 0.62 18.26 6.04
CA ILE A 296 1.46 18.33 4.83
C ILE A 296 2.82 18.97 5.15
N SER A 297 2.79 19.95 6.04
CA SER A 297 3.92 20.80 6.39
C SER A 297 4.70 20.21 7.57
N SER A 298 5.43 19.12 7.34
CA SER A 298 6.29 18.52 8.38
C SER A 298 7.50 19.40 8.72
N ASN A 299 7.95 20.26 7.78
CA ASN A 299 9.16 21.09 7.90
C ASN A 299 8.88 22.61 7.81
N GLY A 300 7.63 23.04 8.04
CA GLY A 300 7.24 24.44 7.96
C GLY A 300 6.64 24.85 6.60
N ARG A 301 6.13 26.08 6.54
CA ARG A 301 5.28 26.57 5.44
C ARG A 301 6.14 27.15 4.33
N LEU A 302 5.81 26.82 3.08
CA LEU A 302 6.45 27.44 1.91
C LEU A 302 6.12 28.94 1.89
N LEU A 303 7.16 29.78 1.85
CA LEU A 303 7.02 31.22 1.72
C LEU A 303 6.58 31.58 0.30
N HIS A 304 5.80 32.65 0.15
CA HIS A 304 5.45 33.14 -1.18
C HIS A 304 6.71 33.64 -1.90
N SER A 305 6.83 33.28 -3.18
CA SER A 305 7.95 33.66 -4.06
C SER A 305 7.40 34.19 -5.38
N ASP A 306 8.01 35.24 -5.91
CA ASP A 306 7.63 35.89 -7.17
C ASP A 306 8.22 35.20 -8.42
N GLN A 307 8.88 34.05 -8.27
CA GLN A 307 9.64 33.40 -9.35
C GLN A 307 8.80 32.83 -10.50
N PHE A 308 7.49 32.61 -10.32
CA PHE A 308 6.60 31.98 -11.32
C PHE A 308 5.33 32.81 -11.58
N LYS A 309 5.50 34.13 -11.79
CA LYS A 309 4.43 35.03 -12.25
C LYS A 309 4.16 34.89 -13.74
#